data_AF-A0A928H631-F1
#
_entry.id   AF-A0A928H631-F1
#
_cell.length_a   1.000
_cell.length_b   1.000
_cell.length_c   1.000
_cell.angle_alpha   90.00
_cell.angle_beta   90.00
_cell.angle_gamma   90.00
#
_symmetry.space_group_name_H-M   'P 1'
#
loop_
_entity.id
_entity.type
_entity.pdbx_description
1 polymer ?
#
loop_
_entity_poly.entity_id
_entity_poly.type
_entity_poly.pdbx_seq_one_letter_code
_entity_poly.pdbx_strand_id
1 'polypeptide(L)'
;MKKLFQYLSLAVLGAVVTVTATGCCHAEVFTEPVTAGANTDQYDGMQPVAVGKAYNTGYYLFNTWPLYTGNIAKYNRKDYHSFHDDITPVRNSSILLEEMRKKHQVEKLADVEHQESSWGYFSLWIVWRKNICTTATGLKTPPPPKPDKDKKNRK
;
A
#
# COMPACT_ATOMS: atom_id res chain seq x y z
N MET A 1 4.21 21.69 38.84
CA MET A 1 3.61 20.56 38.09
C MET A 1 2.45 20.95 37.18
N LYS A 2 1.42 21.68 37.64
CA LYS A 2 0.26 22.07 36.79
C LYS A 2 0.62 22.83 35.50
N LYS A 3 1.54 23.80 35.57
CA LYS A 3 1.97 24.58 34.39
C LYS A 3 2.68 23.73 33.33
N LEU A 4 3.49 22.76 33.74
CA LEU A 4 4.20 21.86 32.82
C LEU A 4 3.22 21.00 32.01
N PHE A 5 2.18 20.49 32.67
CA PHE A 5 1.10 19.73 32.02
C PHE A 5 0.32 20.58 31.01
N GLN A 6 0.09 21.84 31.34
CA GLN A 6 -0.65 22.79 30.50
C GLN A 6 0.14 23.15 29.23
N TYR A 7 1.46 23.38 29.35
CA TYR A 7 2.33 23.61 28.19
C TYR A 7 2.48 22.36 27.32
N LEU A 8 2.55 21.17 27.93
CA LEU A 8 2.58 19.91 27.19
C LEU A 8 1.29 19.73 26.36
N SER A 9 0.13 20.01 26.96
CA SER A 9 -1.16 19.92 26.25
C SER A 9 -1.29 20.92 25.11
N LEU A 10 -0.83 22.17 25.28
CA LEU A 10 -0.85 23.20 24.23
C LEU A 10 0.13 22.89 23.09
N ALA A 11 1.32 22.37 23.40
CA ALA A 11 2.29 21.96 22.41
C ALA A 11 1.81 20.76 21.57
N VAL A 12 1.18 19.77 22.22
CA VAL A 12 0.56 18.63 21.52
C VAL A 12 -0.58 19.10 20.63
N LEU A 13 -1.46 19.99 21.12
CA LEU A 13 -2.56 20.52 20.33
C LEU A 13 -2.05 21.33 19.11
N GLY A 14 -1.06 22.19 19.31
CA GLY A 14 -0.46 22.99 18.24
C GLY A 14 0.25 22.15 17.18
N ALA A 15 0.95 21.09 17.59
CA ALA A 15 1.58 20.13 16.68
C ALA A 15 0.55 19.32 15.90
N VAL A 16 -0.55 18.87 16.53
CA VAL A 16 -1.65 18.19 15.85
C VAL A 16 -2.27 19.09 14.77
N VAL A 17 -2.54 20.35 15.09
CA VAL A 17 -3.14 21.31 14.14
C VAL A 17 -2.20 21.61 12.96
N THR A 18 -0.90 21.77 13.19
CA THR A 18 0.07 22.03 12.10
C THR A 18 0.31 20.80 11.23
N VAL A 19 0.28 19.59 11.81
CA VAL A 19 0.38 18.32 11.08
C VAL A 19 -0.86 18.06 10.22
N THR A 20 -2.06 18.39 10.71
CA THR A 20 -3.28 18.36 9.88
C THR A 20 -3.25 19.35 8.72
N ALA A 21 -2.46 20.43 8.81
CA ALA A 21 -2.40 21.48 7.80
C ALA A 21 -1.34 21.26 6.71
N THR A 22 -0.33 20.40 6.91
CA THR A 22 0.88 20.36 6.05
C THR A 22 1.18 19.04 5.33
N GLY A 23 0.40 17.97 5.51
CA GLY A 23 0.60 16.77 4.70
C GLY A 23 -0.53 15.77 4.80
N CYS A 24 -1.28 15.62 3.71
CA CYS A 24 -2.40 14.69 3.60
C CYS A 24 -1.95 13.25 3.88
N CYS A 25 -2.45 12.65 4.96
CA CYS A 25 -2.43 11.20 5.09
C CYS A 25 -3.28 10.63 3.95
N HIS A 26 -2.73 9.72 3.16
CA HIS A 26 -3.47 9.08 2.09
C HIS A 26 -2.90 7.70 1.80
N ALA A 27 -3.77 6.85 1.27
CA ALA A 27 -3.39 5.59 0.63
C ALA A 27 -3.51 5.77 -0.88
N GLU A 28 -2.49 5.34 -1.62
CA GLU A 28 -2.44 5.36 -3.08
C GLU A 28 -2.06 4.00 -3.64
N VAL A 29 -2.66 3.63 -4.77
CA VAL A 29 -2.37 2.38 -5.46
C VAL A 29 -2.23 2.62 -6.95
N PHE A 30 -1.14 2.13 -7.51
CA PHE A 30 -0.80 2.18 -8.93
C PHE A 30 -0.55 0.76 -9.44
N THR A 31 -1.07 0.46 -10.63
CA THR A 31 -0.90 -0.84 -11.28
C THR A 31 -0.70 -0.63 -12.78
N GLU A 32 0.26 -1.35 -13.35
CA GLU A 32 0.58 -1.31 -14.78
C GLU A 32 0.67 -2.73 -15.33
N PRO A 33 0.26 -2.97 -16.59
CA PRO A 33 0.41 -4.28 -17.20
C PRO A 33 1.89 -4.59 -17.43
N VAL A 34 2.27 -5.86 -17.27
CA VAL A 34 3.61 -6.33 -17.65
C VAL A 34 3.69 -6.43 -19.18
N THR A 35 4.81 -6.00 -19.76
CA THR A 35 5.06 -6.13 -21.20
C THR A 35 5.03 -7.60 -21.63
N ALA A 36 4.38 -7.87 -22.76
CA ALA A 36 4.21 -9.23 -23.28
C ALA A 36 5.57 -9.92 -23.49
N GLY A 37 5.73 -11.14 -22.96
CA GLY A 37 6.97 -11.93 -23.06
C GLY A 37 7.71 -12.16 -21.74
N ALA A 38 7.19 -11.68 -20.60
CA ALA A 38 7.75 -11.98 -19.29
C ALA A 38 7.71 -13.50 -19.00
N ASN A 39 8.85 -14.02 -18.52
CA ASN A 39 9.07 -15.45 -18.40
C ASN A 39 8.22 -16.07 -17.27
N THR A 40 7.55 -17.19 -17.56
CA THR A 40 6.72 -17.94 -16.60
C THR A 40 7.53 -18.87 -15.71
N ASP A 41 8.78 -19.15 -16.09
CA ASP A 41 9.65 -20.11 -15.39
C ASP A 41 9.95 -19.70 -13.94
N GLN A 42 9.88 -18.40 -13.63
CA GLN A 42 10.14 -17.87 -12.29
C GLN A 42 8.92 -18.00 -11.34
N TYR A 43 7.73 -18.33 -11.85
CA TYR A 43 6.47 -18.23 -11.10
C TYR A 43 5.64 -19.51 -11.11
N ASP A 44 6.29 -20.67 -11.03
CA ASP A 44 5.63 -21.99 -10.99
C ASP A 44 4.61 -22.21 -12.13
N GLY A 45 4.91 -21.67 -13.31
CA GLY A 45 4.03 -21.75 -14.49
C GLY A 45 2.88 -20.74 -14.50
N MET A 46 2.77 -19.85 -13.52
CA MET A 46 1.87 -18.69 -13.59
C MET A 46 2.47 -17.58 -14.47
N GLN A 47 1.59 -16.83 -15.13
CA GLN A 47 1.98 -15.71 -15.98
C GLN A 47 1.97 -14.40 -15.20
N PRO A 48 3.07 -13.63 -15.19
CA PRO A 48 3.07 -12.26 -14.69
C PRO A 48 2.26 -11.36 -15.66
N VAL A 49 1.27 -10.66 -15.13
CA VAL A 49 0.34 -9.85 -15.93
C VAL A 49 0.31 -8.38 -15.51
N ALA A 50 0.70 -8.07 -14.28
CA ALA A 50 0.75 -6.70 -13.79
C ALA A 50 1.89 -6.50 -12.79
N VAL A 51 2.42 -5.30 -12.71
CA VAL A 51 3.23 -4.81 -11.59
C VAL A 51 2.49 -3.69 -10.92
N GLY A 52 2.75 -3.47 -9.64
CA GLY A 52 2.06 -2.40 -8.95
C GLY A 52 2.72 -2.01 -7.65
N LYS A 53 2.27 -0.86 -7.18
CA LYS A 53 2.84 -0.16 -6.05
C LYS A 53 1.72 0.42 -5.20
N ALA A 54 1.72 0.09 -3.92
CA ALA A 54 0.83 0.66 -2.92
C ALA A 54 1.64 1.54 -1.97
N TYR A 55 1.17 2.76 -1.74
CA TYR A 55 1.74 3.71 -0.79
C TYR A 55 0.71 4.02 0.29
N ASN A 56 1.15 4.08 1.54
CA ASN A 56 0.31 4.57 2.63
C ASN A 56 1.15 5.45 3.55
N THR A 57 0.60 6.61 3.90
CA THR A 57 1.25 7.64 4.73
C THR A 57 0.39 7.96 5.95
N GLY A 58 1.04 8.18 7.09
CA GLY A 58 0.36 8.50 8.34
C GLY A 58 1.26 9.09 9.39
N TYR A 59 0.63 9.64 10.43
CA TYR A 59 1.28 10.24 11.58
C TYR A 59 1.02 9.44 12.84
N TYR A 60 2.05 9.34 13.67
CA TYR A 60 2.06 8.58 14.92
C TYR A 60 2.61 9.47 16.05
N LEU A 61 2.04 9.35 17.24
CA LEU A 61 2.70 9.80 18.46
C LEU A 61 3.77 8.78 18.86
N PHE A 62 4.97 9.27 19.15
CA PHE A 62 6.11 8.47 19.63
C PHE A 62 6.35 7.21 18.78
N ASN A 63 6.14 7.32 17.46
CA ASN A 63 6.25 6.23 16.49
C ASN A 63 5.32 5.01 16.73
N THR A 64 4.39 5.10 17.67
CA THR A 64 3.65 3.94 18.21
C THR A 64 2.13 4.13 18.11
N TRP A 65 1.60 5.28 18.50
CA TRP A 65 0.14 5.49 18.50
C TRP A 65 -0.30 6.23 17.25
N PRO A 66 -1.13 5.61 16.38
CA PRO A 66 -1.60 6.27 15.17
C PRO A 66 -2.44 7.49 15.56
N LEU A 67 -2.15 8.62 14.92
CA LEU A 67 -3.00 9.82 14.95
C LEU A 67 -3.88 9.84 13.72
N TYR A 68 -3.25 9.72 12.55
CA TYR A 68 -3.90 9.77 11.26
C TYR A 68 -3.22 8.79 10.31
N THR A 69 -3.98 8.00 9.57
CA THR A 69 -3.45 7.07 8.56
C THR A 69 -4.27 7.16 7.29
N GLY A 70 -3.65 6.92 6.13
CA GLY A 70 -4.38 6.87 4.87
C GLY A 70 -5.49 5.81 4.88
N ASN A 71 -6.66 6.18 4.34
CA ASN A 71 -7.81 5.27 4.27
C ASN A 71 -7.63 4.25 3.14
N ILE A 72 -7.30 3.02 3.50
CA ILE A 72 -7.12 1.91 2.56
C ILE A 72 -8.42 1.44 1.90
N ALA A 73 -9.60 1.71 2.49
CA ALA A 73 -10.89 1.36 1.87
C ALA A 73 -11.30 2.37 0.78
N LYS A 74 -10.71 3.57 0.81
CA LYS A 74 -10.95 4.66 -0.14
C LYS A 74 -9.61 5.22 -0.66
N TYR A 75 -8.73 4.32 -1.10
CA TYR A 75 -7.45 4.68 -1.71
C TYR A 75 -7.66 5.60 -2.94
N ASN A 76 -6.66 6.42 -3.24
CA ASN A 76 -6.67 7.46 -4.29
C ASN A 76 -7.71 8.58 -4.08
N ARG A 77 -8.39 8.67 -2.92
CA ARG A 77 -9.37 9.74 -2.62
C ARG A 77 -8.91 10.79 -1.61
N LYS A 78 -7.62 10.76 -1.23
CA LYS A 78 -7.04 11.62 -0.17
C LYS A 78 -7.84 11.57 1.15
N ASP A 79 -8.41 10.40 1.45
CA ASP A 79 -9.16 10.14 2.68
C ASP A 79 -8.25 9.50 3.75
N TYR A 80 -8.61 9.67 5.02
CA TYR A 80 -7.82 9.20 6.15
C TYR A 80 -8.68 8.73 7.32
N HIS A 81 -8.14 7.84 8.13
CA HIS A 81 -8.70 7.45 9.42
C HIS A 81 -7.95 8.13 10.56
N SER A 82 -8.69 8.49 11.60
CA SER A 82 -8.10 9.00 12.85
C SER A 82 -7.98 7.86 13.86
N PHE A 83 -6.85 7.79 14.58
CA PHE A 83 -6.61 6.82 15.64
C PHE A 83 -6.79 5.35 15.24
N HIS A 84 -6.58 5.03 13.96
CA HIS A 84 -6.59 3.68 13.42
C HIS A 84 -5.25 3.40 12.76
N ASP A 85 -4.76 2.16 12.84
CA ASP A 85 -3.51 1.78 12.20
C ASP A 85 -3.77 1.06 10.86
N ASP A 86 -3.73 1.82 9.78
CA ASP A 86 -3.81 1.29 8.42
C ASP A 86 -2.44 1.05 7.76
N ILE A 87 -1.33 1.48 8.38
CA ILE A 87 0.00 1.46 7.78
C ILE A 87 0.70 0.16 8.14
N THR A 88 0.25 -0.92 7.50
CA THR A 88 0.84 -2.24 7.67
C THR A 88 1.16 -2.87 6.32
N PRO A 89 2.24 -3.67 6.23
CA PRO A 89 2.60 -4.39 5.01
C PRO A 89 1.43 -5.21 4.43
N VAL A 90 0.72 -5.93 5.31
CA VAL A 90 -0.40 -6.79 4.95
C VAL A 90 -1.55 -6.01 4.33
N ARG A 91 -1.92 -4.87 4.91
CA ARG A 91 -2.99 -4.00 4.37
C ARG A 91 -2.60 -3.45 2.99
N ASN A 92 -1.36 -2.99 2.82
CA ASN A 92 -0.88 -2.52 1.52
C ASN A 92 -0.89 -3.62 0.45
N SER A 93 -0.45 -4.84 0.79
CA SER A 93 -0.55 -5.97 -0.13
C SER A 93 -2.00 -6.33 -0.48
N SER A 94 -2.93 -6.25 0.48
CA SER A 94 -4.33 -6.56 0.22
C SER A 94 -5.00 -5.59 -0.75
N ILE A 95 -4.78 -4.28 -0.60
CA ILE A 95 -5.33 -3.29 -1.53
C ILE A 95 -4.69 -3.40 -2.91
N LEU A 96 -3.40 -3.74 -2.96
CA LEU A 96 -2.68 -3.95 -4.21
C LEU A 96 -3.23 -5.16 -4.97
N LEU A 97 -3.43 -6.28 -4.27
CA LEU A 97 -4.06 -7.48 -4.84
C LEU A 97 -5.49 -7.20 -5.30
N GLU A 98 -6.28 -6.48 -4.51
CA GLU A 98 -7.65 -6.13 -4.86
C GLU A 98 -7.70 -5.29 -6.15
N GLU A 99 -6.87 -4.26 -6.25
CA GLU A 99 -6.81 -3.39 -7.43
C GLU A 99 -6.32 -4.14 -8.68
N MET A 100 -5.26 -4.95 -8.53
CA MET A 100 -4.75 -5.78 -9.61
C MET A 100 -5.74 -6.85 -10.07
N ARG A 101 -6.52 -7.44 -9.14
CA ARG A 101 -7.57 -8.40 -9.48
C ARG A 101 -8.67 -7.72 -10.29
N LYS A 102 -9.09 -6.52 -9.89
CA LYS A 102 -10.11 -5.73 -10.60
C LYS A 102 -9.68 -5.35 -12.01
N LYS A 103 -8.44 -4.92 -12.21
CA LYS A 103 -7.95 -4.39 -13.49
C LYS A 103 -7.33 -5.43 -14.42
N HIS A 104 -6.62 -6.41 -13.86
CA HIS A 104 -5.75 -7.32 -14.62
C HIS A 104 -6.08 -8.80 -14.39
N GLN A 105 -7.12 -9.12 -13.61
CA GLN A 105 -7.53 -10.50 -13.29
C GLN A 105 -6.39 -11.29 -12.61
N VAL A 106 -5.61 -10.61 -11.79
CA VAL A 106 -4.55 -11.23 -10.97
C VAL A 106 -5.18 -12.11 -9.90
N GLU A 107 -4.60 -13.31 -9.75
CA GLU A 107 -5.03 -14.31 -8.77
C GLU A 107 -4.17 -14.21 -7.50
N LYS A 108 -2.85 -14.03 -7.67
CA LYS A 108 -1.84 -14.07 -6.61
C LYS A 108 -0.78 -12.97 -6.80
N LEU A 109 -0.21 -12.49 -5.70
CA LEU A 109 0.99 -11.64 -5.73
C LEU A 109 2.26 -12.49 -5.57
N ALA A 110 3.31 -12.11 -6.29
CA ALA A 110 4.68 -12.58 -6.14
C ALA A 110 5.63 -11.38 -6.02
N ASP A 111 6.88 -11.64 -5.64
CA ASP A 111 7.93 -10.64 -5.45
C ASP A 111 7.46 -9.42 -4.63
N VAL A 112 6.79 -9.72 -3.51
CA VAL A 112 6.25 -8.67 -2.64
C VAL A 112 7.41 -8.10 -1.82
N GLU A 113 7.72 -6.83 -2.06
CA GLU A 113 8.73 -6.09 -1.31
C GLU A 113 8.06 -4.94 -0.54
N HIS A 114 8.49 -4.75 0.71
CA HIS A 114 8.02 -3.69 1.58
C HIS A 114 9.16 -2.77 1.96
N GLN A 115 8.94 -1.46 1.78
CA GLN A 115 9.87 -0.42 2.21
C GLN A 115 9.14 0.49 3.18
N GLU A 116 9.63 0.56 4.41
CA GLU A 116 9.13 1.46 5.43
C GLU A 116 10.14 2.59 5.65
N SER A 117 9.65 3.82 5.68
CA SER A 117 10.42 4.97 6.13
C SER A 117 9.66 5.66 7.25
N SER A 118 10.38 6.03 8.30
CA SER A 118 9.83 6.83 9.37
C SER A 118 10.78 7.95 9.74
N TRP A 119 10.25 9.16 9.85
CA TRP A 119 11.01 10.33 10.29
C TRP A 119 10.21 11.11 11.35
N GLY A 120 10.89 11.73 12.30
CA GLY A 120 10.28 12.59 13.31
C GLY A 120 10.21 14.05 12.84
N TYR A 121 9.06 14.71 13.04
CA TYR A 121 8.93 16.17 12.92
C TYR A 121 8.76 16.82 14.29
N PHE A 122 9.19 18.09 14.41
CA PHE A 122 9.16 18.95 15.60
C PHE A 122 10.13 18.61 16.76
N SER A 123 10.42 19.63 17.56
CA SER A 123 11.52 19.82 18.52
C SER A 123 11.68 18.77 19.65
N LEU A 124 10.86 17.71 19.68
CA LEU A 124 10.87 16.71 20.75
C LEU A 124 10.58 15.26 20.27
N TRP A 125 10.62 14.97 18.96
CA TRP A 125 10.34 13.61 18.45
C TRP A 125 8.96 13.06 18.86
N ILE A 126 7.99 13.95 19.08
CA ILE A 126 6.65 13.58 19.55
C ILE A 126 5.82 13.07 18.39
N VAL A 127 5.86 13.73 17.23
CA VAL A 127 5.11 13.32 16.04
C VAL A 127 6.05 12.72 15.01
N TRP A 128 5.75 11.49 14.62
CA TRP A 128 6.46 10.74 13.60
C TRP A 128 5.58 10.58 12.39
N ARG A 129 6.14 10.77 11.21
CA ARG A 129 5.49 10.36 9.96
C ARG A 129 6.04 9.00 9.58
N LYS A 130 5.14 8.07 9.28
CA LYS A 130 5.46 6.77 8.67
C LYS A 130 4.95 6.77 7.25
N ASN A 131 5.77 6.24 6.35
CA ASN A 131 5.35 5.90 5.00
C ASN A 131 5.72 4.44 4.75
N ILE A 132 4.76 3.66 4.27
CA ILE A 132 5.02 2.31 3.78
C ILE A 132 4.74 2.26 2.29
N CYS A 133 5.71 1.72 1.57
CA CYS A 133 5.63 1.43 0.16
C CYS A 133 5.65 -0.09 0.00
N THR A 134 4.79 -0.62 -0.84
CA THR A 134 4.76 -2.05 -1.17
C THR A 134 4.72 -2.20 -2.67
N THR A 135 5.66 -2.96 -3.21
CA THR A 135 5.71 -3.34 -4.63
C THR A 135 5.44 -4.81 -4.76
N ALA A 136 4.72 -5.21 -5.81
CA ALA A 136 4.48 -6.61 -6.10
C ALA A 136 4.23 -6.85 -7.59
N THR A 137 4.41 -8.11 -7.99
CA THR A 137 4.05 -8.62 -9.31
C THR A 137 2.78 -9.44 -9.20
N GLY A 138 1.78 -9.13 -10.01
CA GLY A 138 0.53 -9.86 -10.10
C GLY A 138 0.64 -11.02 -11.09
N LEU A 139 0.28 -12.21 -10.61
CA LEU A 139 0.30 -13.45 -11.37
C LEU A 139 -1.12 -13.92 -11.72
N LYS A 140 -1.24 -14.59 -12.87
CA LYS A 140 -2.47 -15.22 -13.35
C LYS A 140 -2.19 -16.61 -13.89
N THR A 141 -3.09 -17.55 -13.67
CA THR A 141 -3.00 -18.88 -14.29
C THR A 141 -3.13 -18.76 -15.82
N PRO A 142 -2.19 -19.31 -16.62
CA PRO A 142 -2.28 -19.24 -18.07
C PRO A 142 -3.53 -20.00 -18.57
N PRO A 143 -4.17 -19.53 -19.65
CA PRO A 143 -5.30 -20.24 -20.22
C PRO A 143 -4.86 -21.64 -20.71
N PRO A 144 -5.75 -22.66 -20.61
CA PRO A 144 -5.43 -23.97 -21.13
C PRO A 144 -5.11 -23.89 -22.64
N PRO A 145 -4.18 -24.72 -23.14
CA PRO A 145 -3.86 -24.74 -24.56
C PRO A 145 -5.14 -25.00 -25.36
N LYS A 146 -5.40 -24.17 -26.38
CA LYS A 146 -6.55 -24.37 -27.26
C LYS A 146 -6.45 -25.77 -27.87
N PRO A 147 -7.55 -26.56 -27.90
CA PRO A 147 -7.53 -27.88 -28.51
C PRO A 147 -7.10 -27.73 -29.97
N ASP A 148 -6.07 -28.49 -30.34
CA ASP A 148 -5.48 -28.53 -31.66
C ASP A 148 -6.56 -28.94 -32.67
N LYS A 149 -7.10 -27.95 -33.40
CA LYS A 149 -8.19 -28.15 -34.36
C LYS A 149 -7.75 -29.02 -35.54
N ASP A 150 -6.45 -29.22 -35.74
CA ASP A 150 -5.91 -29.94 -36.90
C ASP A 150 -5.91 -31.47 -36.73
N LYS A 151 -6.09 -32.00 -35.51
CA LYS A 151 -6.21 -33.45 -35.29
C LYS A 151 -7.59 -34.02 -35.62
N LYS A 152 -8.61 -33.19 -35.83
CA LYS A 152 -9.98 -33.66 -36.10
C LYS A 152 -10.25 -34.03 -37.57
N ASN A 153 -9.39 -33.59 -38.50
CA ASN A 153 -9.55 -33.84 -39.94
C ASN A 153 -8.67 -34.98 -40.49
N ARG A 154 -8.04 -35.78 -39.62
CA ARG A 154 -7.20 -36.94 -40.00
C ARG A 154 -7.85 -38.31 -39.75
N LYS A 155 -9.18 -38.38 -39.65
CA LYS A 155 -9.91 -39.66 -39.58
C LYS A 155 -10.83 -39.80 -40.77
#